data_AF-A0A953QSI7-F1
#
_entry.id   AF-A0A953QSI7-F1
#
_cell.length_a   1.000
_cell.length_b   1.000
_cell.length_c   1.000
_cell.angle_alpha   90.00
_cell.angle_beta   90.00
_cell.angle_gamma   90.00
#
_symmetry.space_group_name_H-M   'P 1'
#
loop_
_entity.id
_entity.type
_entity.pdbx_description
1 polymer ?
#
loop_
_entity_poly.entity_id
_entity_poly.type
_entity_poly.pdbx_seq_one_letter_code
_entity_poly.pdbx_strand_id
1 'polypeptide(L)'
;MTAQLESLAAAGIHIVPSEIASHLIVERDGFVAFIERREHGLCNIGAPGLATEQGFAALVWRGERAFFVGKGFEQPASEQQVQDLRAFANDLEKAVLGRG
;
A
#
# COMPACT_ATOMS: atom_id res chain seq x y z
N MET A 1 9.22 -16.34 3.33
CA MET A 1 9.27 -15.23 2.35
C MET A 1 8.66 -15.61 1.00
N THR A 2 9.11 -16.67 0.31
CA THR A 2 8.63 -17.03 -1.05
C THR A 2 7.10 -17.09 -1.18
N ALA A 3 6.43 -17.79 -0.28
CA ALA A 3 4.95 -17.88 -0.29
C ALA A 3 4.24 -16.52 -0.15
N GLN A 4 4.79 -15.58 0.64
CA GLN A 4 4.22 -14.24 0.76
C GLN A 4 4.38 -13.46 -0.55
N LEU A 5 5.50 -13.61 -1.24
CA LEU A 5 5.74 -12.97 -2.55
C LEU A 5 4.82 -13.55 -3.63
N GLU A 6 4.64 -14.87 -3.64
CA GLU A 6 3.68 -15.53 -4.53
C GLU A 6 2.24 -15.08 -4.26
N SER A 7 1.87 -14.93 -2.99
CA SER A 7 0.53 -14.45 -2.62
C SER A 7 0.31 -13.00 -3.00
N LEU A 8 1.33 -12.13 -2.89
CA LEU A 8 1.26 -10.75 -3.39
C LEU A 8 1.06 -10.74 -4.91
N ALA A 9 1.85 -11.52 -5.65
CA ALA A 9 1.72 -11.61 -7.10
C ALA A 9 0.35 -12.14 -7.55
N ALA A 10 -0.19 -13.15 -6.85
CA ALA A 10 -1.53 -13.68 -7.12
C ALA A 10 -2.64 -12.66 -6.86
N ALA A 11 -2.42 -11.71 -5.95
CA ALA A 11 -3.33 -10.58 -5.70
C ALA A 11 -3.12 -9.39 -6.68
N GLY A 12 -2.27 -9.54 -7.70
CA GLY A 12 -1.93 -8.45 -8.63
C GLY A 12 -1.11 -7.33 -7.98
N ILE A 13 -0.39 -7.64 -6.89
CA ILE A 13 0.45 -6.69 -6.18
C ILE A 13 1.90 -6.89 -6.63
N HIS A 14 2.49 -5.84 -7.16
CA HIS A 14 3.82 -5.87 -7.77
C HIS A 14 4.84 -5.20 -6.86
N ILE A 15 6.10 -5.64 -6.92
CA ILE A 15 7.19 -5.03 -6.17
C ILE A 15 7.80 -3.89 -6.99
N VAL A 16 7.91 -2.71 -6.39
CA VAL A 16 8.60 -1.57 -6.97
C VAL A 16 10.08 -1.66 -6.58
N PRO A 17 11.02 -1.63 -7.56
CA PRO A 17 12.45 -1.59 -7.27
C PRO A 17 12.81 -0.41 -6.37
N SER A 18 13.54 -0.66 -5.29
CA SER A 18 14.02 0.40 -4.39
C SER A 18 15.35 0.02 -3.76
N GLU A 19 16.14 1.02 -3.39
CA GLU A 19 17.42 0.86 -2.69
C GLU A 19 17.24 0.63 -1.16
N ILE A 20 15.99 0.56 -0.66
CA ILE A 20 15.71 0.42 0.76
C ILE A 20 15.80 -1.06 1.15
N ALA A 21 16.92 -1.45 1.77
CA ALA A 21 17.15 -2.85 2.12
C ALA A 21 16.14 -3.40 3.17
N SER A 22 15.63 -2.55 4.06
CA SER A 22 14.74 -2.93 5.16
C SER A 22 13.27 -3.02 4.79
N HIS A 23 12.86 -2.56 3.61
CA HIS A 23 11.45 -2.52 3.21
C HIS A 23 11.29 -2.92 1.75
N LEU A 24 10.18 -3.59 1.44
CA LEU A 24 9.68 -3.66 0.09
C LEU A 24 8.69 -2.52 -0.14
N ILE A 25 8.75 -1.92 -1.31
CA ILE A 25 7.69 -1.06 -1.82
C ILE A 25 6.85 -1.92 -2.75
N VAL A 26 5.55 -1.92 -2.55
CA VAL A 26 4.60 -2.66 -3.38
C VAL A 26 3.54 -1.74 -3.95
N GLU A 27 3.00 -2.12 -5.10
CA GLU A 27 2.06 -1.30 -5.88
C GLU A 27 0.94 -2.14 -6.49
N ARG A 28 -0.26 -1.55 -6.58
CA ARG A 28 -1.38 -2.01 -7.39
C ARG A 28 -2.28 -0.83 -7.78
N ASP A 29 -2.51 -0.63 -9.07
CA ASP A 29 -3.40 0.38 -9.63
C ASP A 29 -3.16 1.82 -9.12
N GLY A 30 -1.89 2.17 -8.92
CA GLY A 30 -1.45 3.47 -8.39
C GLY A 30 -1.45 3.57 -6.86
N PHE A 31 -1.92 2.55 -6.15
CA PHE A 31 -1.80 2.48 -4.69
C PHE A 31 -0.50 1.82 -4.29
N VAL A 32 0.14 2.34 -3.25
CA VAL A 32 1.45 1.86 -2.78
C VAL A 32 1.47 1.66 -1.27
N ALA A 33 2.28 0.71 -0.84
CA ALA A 33 2.55 0.47 0.58
C ALA A 33 4.02 0.07 0.79
N PHE A 34 4.50 0.30 2.01
CA PHE A 34 5.80 -0.18 2.48
C PHE A 34 5.57 -1.40 3.35
N ILE A 35 6.34 -2.47 3.13
CA ILE A 35 6.29 -3.67 3.94
C ILE A 35 7.67 -3.89 4.54
N GLU A 36 7.76 -4.00 5.86
CA GLU A 36 9.02 -4.30 6.52
C GLU A 36 9.52 -5.69 6.10
N ARG A 37 10.80 -5.78 5.73
CA ARG A 37 11.47 -7.03 5.40
C ARG A 37 12.39 -7.42 6.55
N ARG A 38 12.23 -8.65 7.03
CA ARG A 38 13.13 -9.29 7.99
C ARG A 38 13.74 -10.56 7.41
N GLU A 39 14.69 -11.13 8.14
CA GLU A 39 15.44 -12.32 7.72
C GLU A 39 14.54 -13.49 7.31
N HIS A 40 13.40 -13.69 7.99
CA HIS A 40 12.52 -14.83 7.75
C HIS A 40 11.25 -14.50 6.93
N GLY A 41 11.04 -13.25 6.53
CA GLY A 41 9.87 -12.89 5.74
C GLY A 41 9.49 -11.42 5.77
N LEU A 42 8.28 -11.17 5.30
CA LEU A 42 7.66 -9.86 5.33
C LEU A 42 6.79 -9.71 6.58
N CYS A 43 6.81 -8.54 7.18
CA CYS A 43 5.99 -8.18 8.33
C CYS A 43 5.64 -6.69 8.28
N ASN A 44 4.79 -6.22 9.21
CA ASN A 44 4.45 -4.81 9.42
C ASN A 44 4.18 -4.03 8.12
N ILE A 45 2.91 -3.96 7.75
CA ILE A 45 2.47 -3.19 6.58
C ILE A 45 2.29 -1.73 7.01
N GLY A 46 3.00 -0.82 6.35
CA GLY A 46 2.78 0.61 6.47
C GLY A 46 1.43 1.01 5.86
N ALA A 47 0.87 2.13 6.32
CA ALA A 47 -0.40 2.61 5.80
C ALA A 47 -0.33 2.79 4.27
N PRO A 48 -1.23 2.16 3.50
CA PRO A 48 -1.23 2.31 2.06
C PRO A 48 -1.69 3.72 1.69
N GLY A 49 -1.25 4.19 0.53
CA GLY A 49 -1.60 5.49 -0.01
C GLY A 49 -1.54 5.51 -1.52
N LEU A 50 -1.77 6.68 -2.10
CA LEU A 50 -1.71 6.89 -3.53
C LEU A 50 -0.30 7.32 -3.93
N ALA A 51 0.26 6.69 -4.94
CA ALA A 51 1.44 7.18 -5.64
C ALA A 51 1.01 8.26 -6.65
N THR A 52 1.62 9.43 -6.53
CA THR A 52 1.40 10.54 -7.45
C THR A 52 2.74 11.00 -8.03
N GLU A 53 2.71 11.84 -9.06
CA GLU A 53 3.91 12.48 -9.60
C GLU A 53 4.68 13.31 -8.55
N GLN A 54 3.98 13.76 -7.50
CA GLN A 54 4.53 14.52 -6.38
C GLN A 54 5.00 13.61 -5.22
N GLY A 55 4.85 12.30 -5.35
CA GLY A 55 5.25 11.30 -4.38
C GLY A 55 4.07 10.61 -3.69
N PHE A 56 4.26 10.21 -2.43
CA PHE A 56 3.26 9.48 -1.65
C PHE A 56 2.20 10.40 -1.05
N ALA A 57 0.92 10.01 -1.15
CA ALA A 57 -0.18 10.67 -0.46
C ALA A 57 -0.98 9.68 0.39
N ALA A 58 -1.08 9.97 1.69
CA ALA A 58 -1.87 9.18 2.63
C ALA A 58 -3.36 9.52 2.53
N LEU A 59 -4.23 8.54 2.76
CA LEU A 59 -5.66 8.78 2.90
C LEU A 59 -5.96 9.35 4.29
N VAL A 60 -6.59 10.53 4.33
CA VAL A 60 -6.97 11.24 5.56
C VAL A 60 -8.46 11.56 5.53
N TRP A 61 -9.13 11.33 6.66
CA TRP A 61 -10.54 11.69 6.85
C TRP A 61 -10.67 13.06 7.51
N ARG A 62 -11.53 13.92 6.95
CA ARG A 62 -11.91 15.22 7.51
C ARG A 62 -13.43 15.28 7.58
N GLY A 63 -13.96 14.89 8.74
CA GLY A 63 -15.39 14.60 8.86
C GLY A 63 -15.76 13.42 7.95
N GLU A 64 -16.77 13.62 7.10
CA GLU A 64 -17.26 12.58 6.18
C GLU A 64 -16.49 12.53 4.85
N ARG A 65 -15.59 13.47 4.61
CA ARG A 65 -14.85 13.57 3.33
C ARG A 65 -13.46 12.98 3.47
N ALA A 66 -13.08 12.17 2.48
CA ALA A 66 -11.75 11.58 2.39
C ALA A 66 -10.87 12.39 1.43
N PHE A 67 -9.58 12.50 1.75
CA PHE A 67 -8.58 13.23 0.97
C PHE A 67 -7.30 12.41 0.88
N PHE A 68 -6.63 12.48 -0.27
CA PHE A 68 -5.22 12.11 -0.38
C PHE A 68 -4.36 13.32 -0.08
N VAL A 69 -3.51 13.21 0.94
CA VAL A 69 -2.65 14.31 1.42
C VAL A 69 -1.20 13.88 1.30
N GLY A 70 -0.43 14.65 0.53
CA GLY A 70 1.00 14.48 0.33
C GLY A 70 1.77 15.76 0.65
N LYS A 71 3.08 15.74 0.41
CA LYS A 71 3.93 16.91 0.69
C LYS A 71 3.57 18.06 -0.27
N GLY A 72 2.92 19.10 0.27
CA GLY A 72 2.61 20.32 -0.46
C GLY A 72 1.38 20.24 -1.36
N PHE A 73 0.56 19.19 -1.26
CA PHE A 73 -0.70 19.08 -1.97
C PHE A 73 -1.73 18.27 -1.19
N GLU A 74 -3.00 18.51 -1.49
CA GLU A 74 -4.11 17.67 -1.10
C GLU A 74 -5.13 17.59 -2.23
N GLN A 75 -5.78 16.43 -2.37
CA GLN A 75 -6.88 16.25 -3.30
C GLN A 75 -8.00 15.43 -2.67
N PRO A 76 -9.28 15.68 -3.00
CA PRO A 76 -10.37 14.80 -2.59
C PRO A 76 -10.15 13.38 -3.09
N ALA A 77 -10.41 12.38 -2.24
CA ALA A 77 -10.47 10.99 -2.64
C ALA A 77 -11.91 10.65 -3.04
N SER A 78 -12.11 10.01 -4.19
CA SER A 78 -13.42 9.50 -4.57
C SER A 78 -13.78 8.27 -3.72
N GLU A 79 -15.08 7.96 -3.62
CA GLU A 79 -15.53 6.76 -2.92
C GLU A 79 -14.93 5.49 -3.52
N GLN A 80 -14.81 5.42 -4.84
CA GLN A 80 -14.18 4.31 -5.54
C GLN A 80 -12.70 4.15 -5.11
N GLN A 81 -11.93 5.25 -5.09
CA GLN A 81 -10.53 5.21 -4.64
C GLN A 81 -10.41 4.76 -3.18
N VAL A 82 -11.35 5.15 -2.32
CA VAL A 82 -11.38 4.68 -0.93
C VAL A 82 -11.66 3.19 -0.86
N GLN A 83 -12.58 2.67 -1.68
CA GLN A 83 -12.89 1.24 -1.75
C GLN A 83 -11.70 0.43 -2.29
N ASP A 84 -11.06 0.90 -3.35
CA ASP A 84 -9.92 0.25 -3.97
C ASP A 84 -8.70 0.22 -3.03
N LEU A 85 -8.43 1.33 -2.32
CA LEU A 85 -7.37 1.37 -1.30
C LEU A 85 -7.65 0.39 -0.16
N ARG A 86 -8.92 0.24 0.26
CA ARG A 86 -9.31 -0.73 1.30
C ARG A 86 -9.15 -2.17 0.81
N ALA A 87 -9.52 -2.45 -0.43
CA ALA A 87 -9.32 -3.76 -1.03
C ALA A 87 -7.82 -4.09 -1.11
N PHE A 88 -7.00 -3.13 -1.54
CA PHE A 88 -5.55 -3.24 -1.54
C PHE A 88 -4.96 -3.51 -0.15
N ALA A 89 -5.38 -2.74 0.87
CA ALA A 89 -4.96 -2.96 2.24
C ALA A 89 -5.31 -4.39 2.73
N ASN A 90 -6.53 -4.86 2.45
CA ASN A 90 -6.97 -6.17 2.86
C ASN A 90 -6.18 -7.30 2.18
N ASP A 91 -5.93 -7.17 0.88
CA ASP A 91 -5.15 -8.18 0.14
C ASP A 91 -3.69 -8.21 0.61
N LEU A 92 -3.12 -7.06 0.97
CA LEU A 92 -1.79 -7.00 1.62
C LEU A 92 -1.79 -7.74 2.95
N GLU A 93 -2.75 -7.48 3.83
CA GLU A 93 -2.85 -8.16 5.13
C GLU A 93 -3.00 -9.67 4.97
N LYS A 94 -3.80 -10.13 4.01
CA LYS A 94 -3.95 -11.56 3.69
C LYS A 94 -2.64 -12.17 3.19
N ALA A 95 -1.98 -11.51 2.24
CA ALA A 95 -0.75 -12.03 1.63
C ALA A 95 0.45 -12.03 2.60
N VAL A 96 0.55 -11.02 3.47
CA VAL A 96 1.70 -10.82 4.35
C VAL A 96 1.48 -11.42 5.73
N LEU A 97 0.29 -11.24 6.32
CA LEU A 97 0.00 -11.62 7.71
C LEU A 97 -0.89 -12.87 7.82
N GLY A 98 -1.47 -13.34 6.71
CA GLY A 98 -2.40 -14.48 6.70
C GLY A 98 -3.74 -14.18 7.37
N ARG A 99 -4.14 -12.90 7.45
CA ARG A 99 -5.38 -12.44 8.09
C ARG A 99 -6.07 -11.41 7.19
N GLY A 100 -7.40 -11.45 7.13
CA GLY A 100 -8.25 -10.44 6.48
C GLY A 100 -9.70 -10.86 6.40
#